data_AF-A0A520H6X8-F1
#
_entry.id   AF-A0A520H6X8-F1
#
_cell.length_a   1.000
_cell.length_b   1.000
_cell.length_c   1.000
_cell.angle_alpha   90.00
_cell.angle_beta   90.00
_cell.angle_gamma   90.00
#
_symmetry.space_group_name_H-M   'P 1'
#
loop_
_entity.id
_entity.type
_entity.pdbx_description
1 polymer ?
#
loop_
_entity_poly.entity_id
_entity_poly.type
_entity_poly.pdbx_seq_one_letter_code
_entity_poly.pdbx_strand_id
1 'polypeptide(L)' 'VADERRTALRGKQVVLVDDVHTSGATANACTRALLKAGAASVTILCWARVLPETGD' A
#
# COMPACT_ATOMS: atom_id res chain seq x y z
N VAL A 1 -17.17 6.09 -13.50
CA VAL A 1 -16.15 6.36 -12.46
C VAL A 1 -15.42 5.11 -11.97
N ALA A 2 -16.10 4.04 -11.53
CA ALA A 2 -15.42 2.86 -10.96
C ALA A 2 -14.56 2.09 -11.98
N ASP A 3 -14.97 2.04 -13.26
CA ASP A 3 -14.27 1.29 -14.30
C ASP A 3 -13.05 2.01 -14.86
N GLU A 4 -13.17 3.30 -15.18
CA GLU A 4 -12.05 4.10 -15.71
C GLU A 4 -10.86 4.15 -14.74
N ARG A 5 -11.13 4.29 -13.43
CA ARG A 5 -10.08 4.30 -12.40
C ARG A 5 -9.43 2.92 -12.22
N ARG A 6 -10.18 1.83 -12.43
CA ARG A 6 -9.63 0.48 -12.40
C ARG A 6 -8.69 0.25 -13.59
N THR A 7 -9.09 0.68 -14.79
CA THR A 7 -8.24 0.60 -15.98
C THR A 7 -6.96 1.44 -15.81
N ALA A 8 -7.04 2.59 -15.15
CA ALA A 8 -5.89 3.47 -14.94
C ALA A 8 -4.74 2.83 -14.14
N LEU A 9 -5.04 1.89 -13.24
CA LEU A 9 -4.05 1.22 -12.40
C LEU A 9 -3.45 -0.02 -13.05
N ARG A 10 -4.03 -0.53 -14.15
CA ARG A 10 -3.63 -1.80 -14.76
C ARG A 10 -2.16 -1.77 -15.19
N GLY A 11 -1.36 -2.69 -14.64
CA GLY A 11 0.05 -2.84 -14.94
C GLY A 11 0.96 -1.75 -14.37
N LYS A 12 0.44 -0.82 -13.54
CA LYS A 12 1.23 0.26 -12.94
C LYS A 12 1.93 -0.20 -11.66
N GLN A 13 3.14 0.31 -11.45
CA GLN A 13 3.82 0.23 -10.16
C GLN A 13 3.35 1.42 -9.31
N VAL A 14 2.76 1.16 -8.15
CA VAL A 14 2.15 2.19 -7.30
C VAL A 14 2.99 2.36 -6.03
N VAL A 15 3.24 3.61 -5.64
CA VAL A 15 3.82 3.93 -4.33
C VAL A 15 2.71 4.48 -3.45
N LEU A 16 2.43 3.80 -2.34
CA LEU A 16 1.55 4.27 -1.28
C LEU A 16 2.40 5.08 -0.29
N VAL A 17 2.10 6.37 -0.16
CA VAL A 17 2.80 7.27 0.76
C VAL A 17 1.96 7.45 2.01
N ASP A 18 2.58 7.26 3.18
CA ASP A 18 1.97 7.46 4.48
C ASP A 18 2.99 8.14 5.42
N ASP A 19 2.55 8.63 6.58
CA ASP A 19 3.47 9.19 7.57
C ASP A 19 4.14 8.07 8.41
N VAL A 20 3.35 7.20 9.04
CA VAL A 20 3.81 6.20 9.99
C VAL A 20 3.21 4.83 9.72
N HIS A 21 4.07 3.84 9.48
CA HIS A 21 3.66 2.45 9.35
C HIS A 21 3.74 1.70 10.69
N THR A 22 2.59 1.45 11.30
CA THR A 22 2.47 0.72 12.58
C THR A 22 2.30 -0.79 12.34
N SER A 23 1.16 -1.38 12.71
CA SER A 23 0.82 -2.78 12.45
C SER A 23 0.67 -3.12 10.96
N GLY A 24 0.59 -2.10 10.11
CA GLY A 24 0.38 -2.23 8.68
C GLY A 24 -1.06 -2.54 8.28
N ALA A 25 -2.03 -2.53 9.20
CA ALA A 25 -3.43 -2.82 8.89
C ALA A 25 -3.99 -1.95 7.75
N THR A 26 -3.76 -0.63 7.82
CA THR A 26 -4.16 0.34 6.79
C THR A 26 -3.44 0.07 5.47
N ALA A 27 -2.10 0.00 5.49
CA ALA A 27 -1.30 -0.22 4.29
C ALA A 27 -1.64 -1.55 3.59
N ASN A 28 -1.96 -2.60 4.36
CA ASN A 28 -2.41 -3.89 3.85
C ASN A 28 -3.79 -3.80 3.17
N ALA A 29 -4.73 -3.05 3.76
CA ALA A 29 -6.04 -2.83 3.15
C ALA A 29 -5.94 -2.06 1.82
N CYS A 30 -5.16 -0.98 1.80
CA CYS A 30 -4.89 -0.19 0.59
C CYS A 30 -4.17 -1.02 -0.49
N THR A 31 -3.13 -1.76 -0.11
CA THR A 31 -2.39 -2.65 -1.02
C THR A 31 -3.30 -3.67 -1.67
N ARG A 32 -4.16 -4.34 -0.89
CA ARG A 32 -5.15 -5.29 -1.45
C ARG A 32 -6.11 -4.62 -2.43
N ALA A 33 -6.58 -3.42 -2.12
CA ALA A 33 -7.49 -2.68 -3.01
C ALA A 33 -6.80 -2.31 -4.34
N LEU A 34 -5.56 -1.81 -4.29
CA LEU A 34 -4.78 -1.41 -5.46
C LEU A 34 -4.40 -2.60 -6.35
N LEU A 35 -3.99 -3.72 -5.76
CA LEU A 35 -3.70 -4.95 -6.50
C LEU A 35 -4.97 -5.52 -7.14
N LYS A 36 -6.11 -5.55 -6.43
CA LYS A 36 -7.42 -5.92 -7.00
C LYS A 36 -7.87 -4.98 -8.12
N ALA A 37 -7.36 -3.75 -8.14
CA ALA A 37 -7.60 -2.80 -9.22
C ALA A 37 -6.63 -2.98 -10.41
N GLY A 38 -5.65 -3.89 -10.33
CA GLY A 38 -4.77 -4.27 -11.43
C GLY A 38 -3.37 -3.68 -11.38
N ALA A 39 -2.96 -3.04 -10.28
CA ALA A 39 -1.58 -2.62 -10.08
C ALA A 39 -0.61 -3.81 -10.20
N ALA A 40 0.53 -3.60 -10.84
CA ALA A 40 1.59 -4.61 -10.97
C ALA A 40 2.35 -4.82 -9.65
N SER A 41 2.55 -3.75 -8.89
CA SER A 41 3.16 -3.78 -7.57
C SER A 41 2.69 -2.59 -6.74
N VAL A 42 2.80 -2.74 -5.40
CA VAL A 42 2.58 -1.65 -4.45
C VAL A 42 3.78 -1.59 -3.50
N THR A 43 4.45 -0.44 -3.45
CA THR A 43 5.52 -0.14 -2.49
C THR A 43 4.99 0.83 -1.44
N ILE A 44 5.24 0.56 -0.17
CA ILE A 44 4.86 1.48 0.92
C ILE A 44 6.07 2.35 1.25
N LEU A 45 5.89 3.67 1.15
CA LEU A 45 6.86 4.67 1.57
C LEU A 45 6.28 5.39 2.79
N CYS A 46 6.98 5.32 3.91
CA CYS A 46 6.59 6.02 5.13
C CYS A 46 7.80 6.69 5.78
N TRP A 47 7.55 7.76 6.51
CA TRP A 47 8.59 8.48 7.24
C TRP A 47 9.10 7.66 8.43
N ALA A 48 8.20 6.99 9.16
CA ALA A 48 8.55 6.16 10.31
C ALA A 48 7.85 4.81 10.29
N ARG A 49 8.41 3.83 11.00
CA ARG A 49 7.76 2.54 11.24
C ARG A 49 7.94 2.07 12.67
N VAL A 50 6.98 1.30 13.17
CA VAL A 50 7.12 0.59 14.44
C VAL A 50 7.98 -0.66 14.22
N LEU A 51 8.98 -0.84 15.08
CA LEU A 51 9.78 -2.06 15.12
C LEU A 51 9.15 -3.05 16.10
N PRO A 52 9.31 -4.37 15.89
CA PRO A 52 8.99 -5.34 16.92
C PRO A 52 9.81 -5.04 18.17
N GLU A 53 9.19 -5.20 19.34
CA GLU A 53 9.91 -5.22 20.61
C GLU A 53 11.05 -6.24 20.49
N THR A 54 12.29 -5.79 20.61
CA THR A 54 13.43 -6.69 20.73
C THR A 54 13.48 -7.07 22.19
N GLY A 55 13.10 -8.31 22.52
CA GLY A 55 13.17 -8.80 23.89
C GLY A 55 14.62 -8.81 24.38
N ASP A 56 14.82 -8.37 25.62
CA ASP A 56 16.05 -8.64 26.39
C ASP A 56 16.22 -10.15 26.65
#